data_AF-A0A2S5CIH3-F1
#
_entry.id   AF-A0A2S5CIH3-F1
#
_cell.length_a   1.000
_cell.length_b   1.000
_cell.length_c   1.000
_cell.angle_alpha   90.00
_cell.angle_beta   90.00
_cell.angle_gamma   90.00
#
_symmetry.space_group_name_H-M   'P 1'
#
loop_
_entity.id
_entity.type
_entity.pdbx_description
1 polymer ?
#
loop_
_entity_poly.entity_id
_entity_poly.type
_entity_poly.pdbx_seq_one_letter_code
_entity_poly.pdbx_strand_id
1 'polypeptide(L)'
;MSNLYLHHLDETLLDNDLCLVRFADDFVILCKSQDRAEQALELTDTVLGQLRLRFNVKKTRIVHFDQGFRFLGVQFIRSLAFKTEADPPDGLGLPPAPAPPAAAQAAEPLTLMQLAFSEAKLAADDFPAREPPLENWALPDPEDLPSDHEPLLRTLYILQHGQVLGKESERLVVRQEKQIVREIPALKVDQIMVFGNAQITTQAMQLCLQERIPIYLLSGQGQYYGVIDSFTTEPVLLQREQFLRAGDATFCLKLATAVVSGKIANSRLMLQRLARRHNGGELTQATDTLKNLLARLPAATTLDELRGFEGSAAKTYFQALTASVDPAWSFNRRVRQPPTDGINALLSYGYTLLFYNVYSLLRSRGLNPQVGFLHALQQGHPALASDMMEEFRAPVVDAVVWKLVLNNHLTPADFDYPRTEGAGCYLKAPARQTFT
;
A
#
# COMPACT_ATOMS: atom_id res chain seq x y z
N MET A 1 6.70 -27.41 21.32
CA MET A 1 6.34 -27.88 22.70
C MET A 1 6.87 -26.94 23.79
N SER A 2 7.84 -26.07 23.52
CA SER A 2 8.47 -25.20 24.54
C SER A 2 7.55 -24.12 25.14
N ASN A 3 6.60 -23.57 24.37
CA ASN A 3 5.69 -22.51 24.84
C ASN A 3 4.73 -22.93 25.97
N LEU A 4 4.34 -24.22 26.03
CA LEU A 4 3.50 -24.73 27.12
C LEU A 4 4.31 -25.05 28.37
N TYR A 5 5.58 -25.43 28.21
CA TYR A 5 6.45 -25.86 29.31
C TYR A 5 7.02 -24.68 30.11
N LEU A 6 7.23 -23.52 29.45
CA LEU A 6 7.69 -22.28 30.08
C LEU A 6 6.56 -21.36 30.55
N HIS A 7 5.30 -21.80 30.46
CA HIS A 7 4.16 -20.98 30.88
C HIS A 7 4.23 -20.59 32.37
N HIS A 8 4.65 -21.53 33.24
CA HIS A 8 4.83 -21.27 34.66
C HIS A 8 5.95 -20.24 34.94
N LEU A 9 6.97 -20.20 34.08
CA LEU A 9 8.02 -19.18 34.16
C LEU A 9 7.45 -17.80 33.83
N ASP A 10 6.67 -17.68 32.75
CA ASP A 10 6.07 -16.42 32.34
C ASP A 10 5.14 -15.86 33.42
N GLU A 11 4.26 -16.69 34.00
CA GLU A 11 3.36 -16.28 35.08
C GLU A 11 4.14 -15.81 36.32
N THR A 12 5.13 -16.59 36.76
CA THR A 12 5.88 -16.26 37.98
C THR A 12 6.69 -14.97 37.81
N LEU A 13 7.23 -14.70 36.62
CA LEU A 13 7.96 -13.46 36.35
C LEU A 13 7.02 -12.24 36.27
N LEU A 14 5.85 -12.38 35.65
CA LEU A 14 4.85 -11.31 35.58
C LEU A 14 4.26 -10.99 36.96
N ASP A 15 4.00 -12.00 37.80
CA ASP A 15 3.48 -11.83 39.16
C ASP A 15 4.47 -11.11 40.11
N ASN A 16 5.76 -11.09 39.76
CA ASN A 16 6.81 -10.36 40.48
C ASN A 16 7.13 -8.98 39.85
N ASP A 17 6.21 -8.42 39.06
CA ASP A 17 6.35 -7.13 38.37
C ASP A 17 7.62 -7.03 37.49
N LEU A 18 8.00 -8.12 36.82
CA LEU A 18 9.11 -8.13 35.87
C LEU A 18 8.61 -7.97 34.44
N CYS A 19 9.26 -7.09 33.67
CA CYS A 19 8.93 -6.86 32.28
C CYS A 19 9.65 -7.89 31.40
N LEU A 20 8.94 -8.94 31.00
CA LEU A 20 9.45 -10.06 30.22
C LEU A 20 9.14 -9.90 28.72
N VAL A 21 10.15 -10.04 27.87
CA VAL A 21 10.02 -10.16 26.42
C VAL A 21 10.60 -11.51 26.00
N ARG A 22 9.75 -12.45 25.56
CA ARG A 22 10.14 -13.83 25.24
C ARG A 22 9.82 -14.20 23.79
N PHE A 23 10.70 -15.00 23.18
CA PHE A 23 10.49 -15.65 21.90
C PHE A 23 11.00 -17.10 21.98
N ALA A 24 10.07 -18.06 22.05
CA ALA A 24 10.37 -19.47 22.31
C ALA A 24 11.21 -19.63 23.59
N ASP A 25 12.46 -20.08 23.48
CA ASP A 25 13.35 -20.38 24.60
C ASP A 25 14.29 -19.20 24.95
N ASP A 26 14.34 -18.16 24.11
CA ASP A 26 15.12 -16.94 24.34
C ASP A 26 14.23 -15.84 24.95
N PHE A 27 14.71 -15.15 25.99
CA PHE A 27 13.97 -14.06 26.62
C PHE A 27 14.89 -12.97 27.19
N VAL A 28 14.31 -11.78 27.36
CA VAL A 28 14.93 -10.60 27.98
C VAL A 28 14.02 -10.11 29.10
N ILE A 29 14.63 -9.81 30.25
CA ILE A 29 13.93 -9.21 31.39
C ILE A 29 14.44 -7.78 31.56
N LEU A 30 13.55 -6.80 31.42
CA LEU A 30 13.89 -5.38 31.51
C LEU A 30 13.73 -4.89 32.96
N CYS A 31 14.83 -4.43 33.54
CA CYS A 31 14.89 -3.91 34.90
C CYS A 31 15.35 -2.45 34.93
N LYS A 32 14.88 -1.67 35.91
CA LYS A 32 15.24 -0.25 36.08
C LYS A 32 16.52 -0.03 36.91
N SER A 33 16.96 -1.04 37.65
CA SER A 33 18.18 -1.02 38.47
C SER A 33 18.94 -2.33 38.35
N GLN A 34 20.24 -2.30 38.61
CA GLN A 34 21.09 -3.48 38.61
C GLN A 34 20.66 -4.48 39.71
N ASP A 35 20.40 -3.99 40.93
CA ASP A 35 19.93 -4.84 42.04
C ASP A 35 18.66 -5.63 41.68
N ARG A 36 17.73 -5.02 40.93
CA ARG A 36 16.50 -5.68 40.47
C ARG A 36 16.79 -6.71 39.36
N ALA A 37 17.80 -6.46 38.51
CA ALA A 37 18.23 -7.42 37.51
C ALA A 37 18.90 -8.66 38.13
N GLU A 38 19.67 -8.48 39.20
CA GLU A 38 20.27 -9.57 39.98
C GLU A 38 19.20 -10.40 40.68
N GLN A 39 18.22 -9.76 41.33
CA GLN A 39 17.06 -10.44 41.92
C GLN A 39 16.24 -11.20 40.87
N ALA A 40 16.02 -10.59 39.69
CA ALA A 40 15.31 -11.25 38.60
C ALA A 40 16.06 -12.49 38.11
N LEU A 41 17.40 -12.43 38.03
CA LEU A 41 18.23 -13.58 37.64
C LEU A 41 18.12 -14.73 38.65
N GLU A 42 18.22 -14.45 39.96
CA GLU A 42 18.08 -15.46 41.02
C GLU A 42 16.69 -16.11 41.03
N LEU A 43 15.64 -15.29 40.89
CA LEU A 43 14.26 -15.78 40.84
C LEU A 43 14.04 -16.65 39.60
N THR A 44 14.55 -16.23 38.45
CA THR A 44 14.45 -17.00 37.20
C THR A 44 15.22 -18.32 37.32
N ASP A 45 16.41 -18.35 37.94
CA ASP A 45 17.18 -19.58 38.15
C ASP A 45 16.42 -20.58 39.04
N THR A 46 15.78 -20.08 40.10
CA THR A 46 14.97 -20.88 41.01
C THR A 46 13.79 -21.55 40.27
N VAL A 47 13.07 -20.79 39.46
CA VAL A 47 11.91 -21.30 38.69
C VAL A 47 12.36 -22.27 37.59
N LEU A 48 13.43 -21.96 36.88
CA LEU A 48 14.01 -22.87 35.88
C LEU A 48 14.47 -24.19 36.53
N GLY A 49 15.06 -24.13 37.72
CA GLY A 49 15.47 -25.30 38.50
C GLY A 49 14.31 -26.23 38.84
N GLN A 50 13.13 -25.69 39.19
CA GLN A 50 11.91 -26.46 39.42
C GLN A 50 11.42 -27.16 38.14
N LEU A 51 11.62 -26.52 36.98
CA LEU A 51 11.32 -27.08 35.66
C LEU A 51 12.42 -28.03 35.13
N ARG A 52 13.48 -28.28 35.93
CA ARG A 52 14.69 -29.04 35.59
C ARG A 52 15.49 -28.46 34.41
N LEU A 53 15.38 -27.15 34.20
CA LEU A 53 16.12 -26.39 33.21
C LEU A 53 17.27 -25.62 33.88
N ARG A 54 18.27 -25.23 33.10
CA ARG A 54 19.41 -24.45 33.57
C ARG A 54 19.77 -23.38 32.54
N PHE A 55 20.27 -22.24 33.03
CA PHE A 55 20.77 -21.20 32.16
C PHE A 55 21.95 -21.66 31.30
N ASN A 56 22.03 -21.08 30.10
CA ASN A 56 23.26 -21.15 29.31
C ASN A 56 24.23 -20.08 29.83
N VAL A 57 25.23 -20.51 30.60
CA VAL A 57 26.22 -19.64 31.26
C VAL A 57 27.00 -18.77 30.27
N LYS A 58 27.12 -19.19 28.99
CA LYS A 58 27.82 -18.40 27.96
C LYS A 58 26.95 -17.29 27.35
N LYS A 59 25.62 -17.42 27.43
CA LYS A 59 24.67 -16.49 26.79
C LYS A 59 23.97 -15.56 27.79
N THR A 60 23.86 -15.99 29.04
CA THR A 60 23.15 -15.24 30.08
C THR A 60 24.06 -14.18 30.67
N ARG A 61 23.67 -12.91 30.58
CA ARG A 61 24.45 -11.77 31.09
C ARG A 61 23.51 -10.63 31.51
N ILE A 62 23.89 -9.89 32.54
CA ILE A 62 23.28 -8.61 32.89
C ILE A 62 24.08 -7.53 32.18
N VAL A 63 23.40 -6.70 31.37
CA VAL A 63 24.03 -5.63 30.58
C VAL A 63 23.25 -4.35 30.74
N HIS A 64 23.96 -3.23 30.78
CA HIS A 64 23.33 -1.92 30.80
C HIS A 64 22.80 -1.56 29.40
N PHE A 65 21.63 -0.94 29.31
CA PHE A 65 21.00 -0.60 28.03
C PHE A 65 21.88 0.29 27.13
N ASP A 66 22.75 1.11 27.72
CA ASP A 66 23.72 1.94 26.98
C ASP A 66 24.87 1.15 26.34
N GLN A 67 25.26 0.02 26.94
CA GLN A 67 26.26 -0.89 26.36
C GLN A 67 25.62 -1.75 25.26
N GLY A 68 24.30 -1.88 25.34
CA GLY A 68 23.47 -2.62 24.41
C GLY A 68 23.45 -4.11 24.67
N PHE A 69 22.50 -4.77 24.03
CA PHE A 69 22.32 -6.22 24.13
C PHE A 69 21.83 -6.80 22.81
N ARG A 70 22.10 -8.10 22.61
CA ARG A 70 21.64 -8.83 21.45
C ARG A 70 20.41 -9.64 21.79
N PHE A 71 19.37 -9.58 20.95
CA PHE A 71 18.19 -10.43 21.07
C PHE A 71 17.71 -10.83 19.68
N LEU A 72 17.54 -12.14 19.44
CA LEU A 72 17.10 -12.71 18.15
C LEU A 72 17.92 -12.25 16.92
N GLY A 73 19.24 -12.13 17.08
CA GLY A 73 20.15 -11.72 16.01
C GLY A 73 20.17 -10.20 15.73
N VAL A 74 19.41 -9.40 16.48
CA VAL A 74 19.38 -7.93 16.40
C VAL A 74 20.12 -7.35 17.60
N GLN A 75 21.01 -6.38 17.35
CA GLN A 75 21.70 -5.63 18.39
C GLN A 75 20.88 -4.38 18.73
N PHE A 76 20.59 -4.20 20.02
CA PHE A 76 19.90 -3.03 20.57
C PHE A 76 20.90 -2.17 21.34
N ILE A 77 21.04 -0.90 20.97
CA ILE A 77 21.82 0.09 21.72
C ILE A 77 21.00 1.38 21.76
N ARG A 78 20.53 1.77 22.96
CA ARG A 78 19.65 2.93 23.11
C ARG A 78 18.44 2.86 22.16
N SER A 79 18.24 3.87 21.31
CA SER A 79 17.16 3.93 20.34
C SER A 79 17.47 3.28 18.98
N LEU A 80 18.63 2.61 18.85
CA LEU A 80 19.07 2.00 17.60
C LEU A 80 18.92 0.48 17.65
N ALA A 81 18.39 -0.09 16.58
CA ALA A 81 18.32 -1.53 16.34
C ALA A 81 18.91 -1.84 14.97
N PHE A 82 19.92 -2.70 14.91
CA PHE A 82 20.56 -3.10 13.65
C PHE A 82 20.81 -4.60 13.63
N LYS A 83 20.68 -5.18 12.43
CA LYS A 83 20.93 -6.60 12.18
C LYS A 83 22.43 -6.80 12.03
N THR A 84 23.03 -7.66 12.86
CA THR A 84 24.48 -7.92 12.83
C THR A 84 24.71 -9.41 12.62
N GLU A 85 25.55 -9.75 11.64
CA GLU A 85 25.86 -11.13 11.24
C GLU A 85 26.88 -11.83 12.17
N ALA A 86 27.58 -11.10 13.07
CA ALA A 86 28.48 -11.70 14.07
C ALA A 86 28.56 -10.91 15.40
N ASP A 87 28.91 -11.59 16.50
CA ASP A 87 29.20 -10.96 17.79
C ASP A 87 30.57 -10.25 17.73
N PRO A 88 30.67 -8.95 18.05
CA PRO A 88 31.97 -8.29 18.20
C PRO A 88 32.61 -8.67 19.56
N PRO A 89 33.95 -8.74 19.66
CA PRO A 89 34.62 -8.94 20.95
C PRO A 89 34.56 -7.67 21.81
N ASP A 90 34.54 -7.86 23.13
CA ASP A 90 34.36 -6.81 24.14
C ASP A 90 35.43 -5.70 24.09
N GLY A 91 35.00 -4.44 24.17
CA GLY A 91 35.84 -3.28 24.50
C GLY A 91 36.21 -2.35 23.34
N LEU A 92 35.81 -1.08 23.43
CA LEU A 92 36.20 0.01 22.54
C LEU A 92 37.71 0.29 22.63
N GLY A 93 38.43 0.06 21.54
CA GLY A 93 39.79 0.55 21.30
C GLY A 93 40.21 0.26 19.86
N LEU A 94 40.29 1.27 19.01
CA LEU A 94 40.71 1.14 17.60
C LEU A 94 42.24 1.02 17.50
N PRO A 95 42.76 0.02 16.76
CA PRO A 95 43.97 0.18 15.96
C PRO A 95 43.66 -0.01 14.45
N PRO A 96 44.54 0.47 13.55
CA PRO A 96 44.24 0.61 12.13
C PRO A 96 44.09 -0.74 11.43
N ALA A 97 43.37 -0.74 10.31
CA ALA A 97 42.97 -1.92 9.57
C ALA A 97 44.15 -2.86 9.25
N PRO A 98 44.06 -4.16 9.56
CA PRO A 98 44.94 -5.15 8.96
C PRO A 98 44.47 -5.42 7.52
N ALA A 99 45.43 -5.50 6.59
CA ALA A 99 45.18 -5.89 5.21
C ALA A 99 44.53 -7.29 5.14
N PRO A 100 43.67 -7.57 4.15
CA PRO A 100 42.86 -8.78 4.15
C PRO A 100 43.73 -10.02 4.00
N PRO A 101 43.57 -11.07 4.83
CA PRO A 101 44.02 -12.40 4.49
C PRO A 101 42.96 -13.09 3.64
N ALA A 102 43.44 -13.77 2.60
CA ALA A 102 42.65 -14.47 1.61
C ALA A 102 41.80 -15.60 2.21
N ALA A 103 40.55 -15.63 1.77
CA ALA A 103 39.62 -16.76 1.67
C ALA A 103 39.81 -17.97 2.62
N ALA A 104 38.85 -18.14 3.54
CA ALA A 104 38.29 -19.45 3.85
C ALA A 104 36.81 -19.30 4.22
N GLN A 105 35.95 -19.89 3.40
CA GLN A 105 34.49 -19.91 3.52
C GLN A 105 34.05 -20.74 4.73
N ALA A 106 33.18 -20.19 5.56
CA ALA A 106 32.25 -20.96 6.38
C ALA A 106 30.87 -20.33 6.17
N ALA A 107 30.01 -21.02 5.43
CA ALA A 107 28.68 -20.56 5.02
C ALA A 107 27.76 -20.41 6.24
N GLU A 108 27.04 -19.29 6.29
CA GLU A 108 25.94 -19.06 7.23
C GLU A 108 24.81 -20.10 7.01
N PRO A 109 24.05 -20.47 8.06
CA PRO A 109 22.96 -21.42 7.91
C PRO A 109 21.87 -20.85 7.01
N LEU A 110 21.59 -21.58 5.93
CA LEU A 110 20.59 -21.24 4.92
C LEU A 110 19.20 -21.13 5.56
N THR A 111 18.48 -20.05 5.22
CA THR A 111 17.06 -19.85 5.55
C THR A 111 16.19 -20.96 4.98
N LEU A 112 14.97 -21.17 5.50
CA LEU A 112 14.01 -22.16 4.95
C LEU A 112 13.76 -22.01 3.44
N MET A 113 13.82 -20.77 2.93
CA MET A 113 13.72 -20.49 1.51
C MET A 113 14.98 -20.94 0.75
N GLN A 114 16.17 -20.70 1.30
CA GLN A 114 17.45 -21.15 0.75
C GLN A 114 17.65 -22.67 0.86
N LEU A 115 17.13 -23.30 1.91
CA LEU A 115 17.07 -24.76 2.06
C LEU A 115 16.17 -25.37 0.97
N ALA A 116 14.99 -24.79 0.72
CA ALA A 116 14.10 -25.21 -0.36
C ALA A 116 14.75 -25.07 -1.75
N PHE A 117 15.53 -24.01 -2.00
CA PHE A 117 16.32 -23.87 -3.23
C PHE A 117 17.46 -24.90 -3.32
N SER A 118 18.11 -25.23 -2.19
CA SER A 118 19.21 -26.21 -2.16
C SER A 118 18.72 -27.66 -2.32
N GLU A 119 17.55 -28.00 -1.79
CA GLU A 119 16.92 -29.31 -1.91
C GLU A 119 16.35 -29.55 -3.31
N ALA A 120 15.92 -28.47 -4.00
CA ALA A 120 15.41 -28.53 -5.36
C ALA A 120 16.47 -28.87 -6.42
N LYS A 121 17.78 -28.90 -6.07
CA LYS A 121 18.90 -29.16 -6.99
C LYS A 121 18.83 -28.33 -8.29
N LEU A 122 18.34 -27.09 -8.19
CA LEU A 122 18.24 -26.17 -9.33
C LEU A 122 19.57 -25.40 -9.46
N ALA A 123 20.32 -25.65 -10.52
CA ALA A 123 21.43 -24.81 -10.95
C ALA A 123 20.90 -23.48 -11.54
N ALA A 124 21.74 -22.44 -11.58
CA ALA A 124 21.40 -21.19 -12.27
C ALA A 124 21.04 -21.43 -13.77
N ASP A 125 21.55 -22.52 -14.33
CA ASP A 125 21.32 -22.98 -15.70
C ASP A 125 20.00 -23.76 -15.88
N ASP A 126 19.37 -24.21 -14.78
CA ASP A 126 18.06 -24.86 -14.78
C ASP A 126 16.91 -23.85 -14.84
N PHE A 127 17.21 -22.56 -14.60
CA PHE A 127 16.31 -21.47 -14.91
C PHE A 127 16.52 -21.08 -16.37
N PRO A 128 15.44 -20.92 -17.17
CA PRO A 128 15.59 -20.44 -18.53
C PRO A 128 16.41 -19.15 -18.50
N ALA A 129 17.40 -19.05 -19.40
CA ALA A 129 18.18 -17.84 -19.57
C ALA A 129 17.22 -16.65 -19.60
N ARG A 130 17.58 -15.58 -18.86
CA ARG A 130 16.81 -14.33 -18.82
C ARG A 130 16.33 -14.05 -20.23
N GLU A 131 15.01 -14.14 -20.46
CA GLU A 131 14.48 -13.75 -21.75
C GLU A 131 15.03 -12.36 -22.02
N PRO A 132 15.65 -12.13 -23.20
CA PRO A 132 16.12 -10.81 -23.52
C PRO A 132 14.96 -9.84 -23.27
N PRO A 133 15.21 -8.65 -22.70
CA PRO A 133 14.16 -7.64 -22.59
C PRO A 133 13.43 -7.60 -23.93
N LEU A 134 12.11 -7.78 -23.95
CA LEU A 134 11.32 -7.73 -25.18
C LEU A 134 11.73 -6.49 -25.97
N GLU A 135 12.63 -6.66 -26.95
CA GLU A 135 13.22 -5.54 -27.70
C GLU A 135 12.15 -4.86 -28.55
N ASN A 136 11.11 -5.62 -28.87
CA ASN A 136 9.86 -5.16 -29.44
C ASN A 136 8.73 -5.42 -28.45
N TRP A 137 8.46 -4.47 -27.55
CA TRP A 137 7.08 -4.28 -27.09
C TRP A 137 6.27 -3.73 -28.27
N ALA A 138 5.96 -4.59 -29.24
CA ALA A 138 4.78 -4.35 -30.05
C ALA A 138 3.63 -4.33 -29.05
N LEU A 139 2.78 -3.29 -29.10
CA LEU A 139 1.47 -3.40 -28.47
C LEU A 139 0.88 -4.74 -28.94
N PRO A 140 0.40 -5.62 -28.04
CA PRO A 140 -0.27 -6.84 -28.49
C PRO A 140 -1.29 -6.45 -29.54
N ASP A 141 -1.34 -7.21 -30.63
CA ASP A 141 -2.27 -6.89 -31.72
C ASP A 141 -3.67 -6.78 -31.10
N PRO A 142 -4.50 -5.79 -31.49
CA PRO A 142 -5.82 -5.61 -30.89
C PRO A 142 -6.69 -6.88 -30.94
N GLU A 143 -6.36 -7.82 -31.83
CA GLU A 143 -6.97 -9.14 -31.99
C GLU A 143 -6.45 -10.20 -31.01
N ASP A 144 -5.25 -10.03 -30.44
CA ASP A 144 -4.65 -10.87 -29.37
C ASP A 144 -5.13 -10.47 -27.96
N LEU A 145 -5.78 -9.30 -27.84
CA LEU A 145 -6.53 -8.96 -26.64
C LEU A 145 -7.74 -9.91 -26.57
N PRO A 146 -7.98 -10.61 -25.43
CA PRO A 146 -9.05 -11.60 -25.32
C PRO A 146 -10.37 -11.05 -25.89
N SER A 147 -10.86 -11.73 -26.92
CA SER A 147 -11.87 -11.26 -27.87
C SER A 147 -13.32 -11.30 -27.36
N ASP A 148 -13.52 -11.37 -26.05
CA ASP A 148 -14.83 -11.39 -25.45
C ASP A 148 -15.02 -10.21 -24.49
N HIS A 149 -16.10 -9.46 -24.70
CA HIS A 149 -16.58 -8.42 -23.81
C HIS A 149 -16.89 -8.97 -22.40
N GLU A 150 -15.91 -9.02 -21.51
CA GLU A 150 -16.15 -8.81 -20.07
C GLU A 150 -15.07 -7.88 -19.46
N PRO A 151 -15.13 -6.55 -19.66
CA PRO A 151 -14.14 -5.65 -19.12
C PRO A 151 -14.75 -4.82 -17.99
N LEU A 152 -15.29 -5.44 -16.95
CA LEU A 152 -15.64 -4.72 -15.72
C LEU A 152 -15.23 -5.57 -14.53
N LEU A 153 -14.26 -5.08 -13.77
CA LEU A 153 -14.01 -5.56 -12.41
C LEU A 153 -15.30 -5.38 -11.59
N ARG A 154 -16.06 -6.45 -11.37
CA ARG A 154 -17.36 -6.45 -10.69
C ARG A 154 -17.13 -6.26 -9.19
N THR A 155 -17.16 -5.00 -8.78
CA THR A 155 -16.85 -4.58 -7.42
C THR A 155 -18.13 -4.49 -6.58
N LEU A 156 -18.17 -5.21 -5.47
CA LEU A 156 -19.23 -5.06 -4.47
C LEU A 156 -18.85 -4.00 -3.43
N TYR A 157 -19.55 -2.87 -3.43
CA TYR A 157 -19.38 -1.80 -2.45
C TYR A 157 -20.33 -1.99 -1.26
N ILE A 158 -19.80 -2.03 -0.04
CA ILE A 158 -20.56 -2.03 1.21
C ILE A 158 -20.33 -0.69 1.90
N LEU A 159 -21.31 0.21 1.76
CA LEU A 159 -21.15 1.64 2.11
C LEU A 159 -21.88 2.05 3.40
N GLN A 160 -22.94 1.34 3.78
CA GLN A 160 -23.81 1.79 4.86
C GLN A 160 -23.41 1.21 6.21
N HIS A 161 -23.56 2.02 7.25
CA HIS A 161 -23.32 1.59 8.62
C HIS A 161 -24.30 0.49 9.03
N GLY A 162 -23.82 -0.53 9.75
CA GLY A 162 -24.65 -1.63 10.24
C GLY A 162 -25.06 -2.66 9.18
N GLN A 163 -24.58 -2.54 7.94
CA GLN A 163 -24.72 -3.62 6.96
C GLN A 163 -23.86 -4.82 7.36
N VAL A 164 -24.41 -6.02 7.16
CA VAL A 164 -23.74 -7.29 7.43
C VAL A 164 -23.64 -8.07 6.13
N LEU A 165 -22.40 -8.30 5.67
CA LEU A 165 -22.10 -9.19 4.56
C LEU A 165 -21.97 -10.62 5.08
N GLY A 166 -22.90 -11.47 4.68
CA GLY A 166 -22.91 -12.90 4.99
C GLY A 166 -22.88 -13.77 3.74
N LYS A 167 -22.93 -15.08 3.99
CA LYS A 167 -23.02 -16.13 2.96
C LYS A 167 -24.31 -16.92 3.13
N GLU A 168 -24.97 -17.22 2.02
CA GLU A 168 -25.98 -18.29 1.92
C GLU A 168 -25.63 -19.14 0.70
N SER A 169 -25.27 -20.41 0.92
CA SER A 169 -24.77 -21.30 -0.14
C SER A 169 -23.60 -20.65 -0.93
N GLU A 170 -23.70 -20.49 -2.24
CA GLU A 170 -22.67 -19.86 -3.08
C GLU A 170 -22.92 -18.36 -3.34
N ARG A 171 -23.73 -17.72 -2.49
CA ARG A 171 -24.15 -16.33 -2.65
C ARG A 171 -23.71 -15.47 -1.49
N LEU A 172 -23.29 -14.26 -1.83
CA LEU A 172 -23.02 -13.17 -0.90
C LEU A 172 -24.33 -12.43 -0.62
N VAL A 173 -24.70 -12.33 0.65
CA VAL A 173 -25.96 -11.74 1.10
C VAL A 173 -25.66 -10.52 1.98
N VAL A 174 -26.10 -9.34 1.54
CA VAL A 174 -26.01 -8.10 2.30
C VAL A 174 -27.30 -7.89 3.08
N ARG A 175 -27.20 -7.83 4.40
CA ARG A 175 -28.32 -7.58 5.30
C ARG A 175 -28.22 -6.21 5.97
N GLN A 176 -29.36 -5.57 6.19
CA GLN A 176 -29.51 -4.36 7.00
C GLN A 176 -30.70 -4.56 7.93
N GLU A 177 -30.52 -4.32 9.23
CA GLU A 177 -31.58 -4.53 10.23
C GLU A 177 -32.29 -5.90 10.10
N LYS A 178 -31.51 -6.94 9.79
CA LYS A 178 -31.94 -8.34 9.55
C LYS A 178 -32.73 -8.58 8.24
N GLN A 179 -33.01 -7.55 7.45
CA GLN A 179 -33.61 -7.70 6.12
C GLN A 179 -32.53 -7.87 5.05
N ILE A 180 -32.81 -8.68 4.03
CA ILE A 180 -31.92 -8.85 2.88
C ILE A 180 -32.08 -7.64 1.96
N VAL A 181 -31.00 -6.85 1.83
CA VAL A 181 -30.95 -5.69 0.92
C VAL A 181 -30.52 -6.15 -0.47
N ARG A 182 -29.57 -7.08 -0.53
CA ARG A 182 -29.02 -7.57 -1.79
C ARG A 182 -28.48 -8.99 -1.66
N GLU A 183 -28.60 -9.75 -2.73
CA GLU A 183 -28.07 -11.09 -2.87
C GLU A 183 -27.37 -11.22 -4.22
N ILE A 184 -26.13 -11.68 -4.22
CA ILE A 184 -25.28 -11.74 -5.43
C ILE A 184 -24.51 -13.07 -5.42
N PRO A 185 -24.55 -13.86 -6.52
CA PRO A 185 -23.68 -15.02 -6.67
C PRO A 185 -22.20 -14.64 -6.55
N ALA A 186 -21.42 -15.40 -5.80
CA ALA A 186 -20.00 -15.10 -5.59
C ALA A 186 -19.20 -15.05 -6.90
N LEU A 187 -19.52 -15.94 -7.85
CA LEU A 187 -18.93 -15.97 -9.21
C LEU A 187 -19.10 -14.66 -10.00
N LYS A 188 -20.04 -13.79 -9.59
CA LYS A 188 -20.28 -12.48 -10.20
C LYS A 188 -19.56 -11.33 -9.50
N VAL A 189 -18.70 -11.61 -8.53
CA VAL A 189 -17.99 -10.61 -7.73
C VAL A 189 -16.49 -10.87 -7.85
N ASP A 190 -15.76 -9.88 -8.36
CA ASP A 190 -14.31 -9.98 -8.53
C ASP A 190 -13.55 -9.38 -7.34
N GLN A 191 -14.18 -8.46 -6.60
CA GLN A 191 -13.64 -7.88 -5.38
C GLN A 191 -14.73 -7.24 -4.51
N ILE A 192 -14.44 -7.06 -3.23
CA ILE A 192 -15.35 -6.43 -2.27
C ILE A 192 -14.64 -5.25 -1.60
N MET A 193 -15.29 -4.10 -1.54
CA MET A 193 -14.82 -2.91 -0.83
C MET A 193 -15.77 -2.56 0.30
N VAL A 194 -15.27 -2.61 1.53
CA VAL A 194 -16.07 -2.43 2.75
C VAL A 194 -15.67 -1.13 3.43
N PHE A 195 -16.65 -0.25 3.65
CA PHE A 195 -16.44 1.09 4.20
C PHE A 195 -17.06 1.22 5.59
N GLY A 196 -16.32 1.85 6.50
CA GLY A 196 -16.79 2.17 7.83
C GLY A 196 -17.03 0.93 8.68
N ASN A 197 -18.10 0.94 9.47
CA ASN A 197 -18.35 -0.12 10.46
C ASN A 197 -19.35 -1.17 9.94
N ALA A 198 -19.23 -1.51 8.65
CA ALA A 198 -19.91 -2.67 8.11
C ALA A 198 -19.27 -3.96 8.66
N GLN A 199 -20.08 -5.00 8.81
CA GLN A 199 -19.64 -6.29 9.36
C GLN A 199 -19.55 -7.33 8.27
N ILE A 200 -18.63 -8.27 8.42
CA ILE A 200 -18.46 -9.41 7.51
C ILE A 200 -18.46 -10.66 8.37
N THR A 201 -19.29 -11.65 8.04
CA THR A 201 -19.29 -12.91 8.79
C THR A 201 -18.09 -13.77 8.38
N THR A 202 -17.62 -14.61 9.30
CA THR A 202 -16.51 -15.54 9.02
C THR A 202 -16.80 -16.45 7.84
N GLN A 203 -18.05 -16.87 7.66
CA GLN A 203 -18.47 -17.72 6.53
C GLN A 203 -18.34 -16.99 5.19
N ALA A 204 -18.64 -15.68 5.15
CA ALA A 204 -18.44 -14.87 3.96
C ALA A 204 -16.95 -14.69 3.66
N MET A 205 -16.13 -14.41 4.68
CA MET A 205 -14.66 -14.30 4.51
C MET A 205 -14.06 -15.60 3.96
N GLN A 206 -14.46 -16.76 4.50
CA GLN A 206 -13.98 -18.06 4.03
C GLN A 206 -14.36 -18.33 2.57
N LEU A 207 -15.60 -18.03 2.16
CA LEU A 207 -16.01 -18.16 0.76
C LEU A 207 -15.16 -17.26 -0.14
N CYS A 208 -14.99 -15.99 0.24
CA CYS A 208 -14.16 -15.07 -0.53
C CYS A 208 -12.72 -15.56 -0.68
N LEU A 209 -12.11 -16.08 0.39
CA LEU A 209 -10.76 -16.65 0.32
C LEU A 209 -10.68 -17.92 -0.55
N GLN A 210 -11.70 -18.77 -0.54
CA GLN A 210 -11.79 -19.97 -1.39
C GLN A 210 -11.91 -19.61 -2.88
N GLU A 211 -12.76 -18.62 -3.18
CA GLU A 211 -13.02 -18.14 -4.54
C GLU A 211 -12.00 -17.09 -5.03
N ARG A 212 -10.94 -16.81 -4.24
CA ARG A 212 -9.92 -15.79 -4.52
C ARG A 212 -10.50 -14.38 -4.77
N ILE A 213 -11.54 -14.03 -4.03
CA ILE A 213 -12.18 -12.70 -4.04
C ILE A 213 -11.57 -11.85 -2.91
N PRO A 214 -10.72 -10.86 -3.20
CA PRO A 214 -10.13 -10.01 -2.17
C PRO A 214 -11.17 -9.07 -1.54
N ILE A 215 -11.05 -8.87 -0.23
CA ILE A 215 -11.89 -7.95 0.56
C ILE A 215 -11.03 -6.81 1.09
N TYR A 216 -11.28 -5.60 0.60
CA TYR A 216 -10.60 -4.38 1.03
C TYR A 216 -11.38 -3.70 2.15
N LEU A 217 -10.70 -3.38 3.25
CA LEU A 217 -11.27 -2.71 4.42
C LEU A 217 -10.85 -1.24 4.44
N LEU A 218 -11.83 -0.34 4.50
CA LEU A 218 -11.66 1.11 4.48
C LEU A 218 -12.46 1.78 5.60
N SER A 219 -12.00 2.93 6.07
CA SER A 219 -12.75 3.81 6.95
C SER A 219 -14.00 4.35 6.26
N GLY A 220 -14.95 4.89 7.03
CA GLY A 220 -16.14 5.54 6.45
C GLY A 220 -15.81 6.79 5.60
N GLN A 221 -14.57 7.29 5.70
CA GLN A 221 -14.04 8.39 4.90
C GLN A 221 -13.14 7.89 3.75
N GLY A 222 -13.01 6.56 3.58
CA GLY A 222 -12.22 5.95 2.51
C GLY A 222 -10.74 5.73 2.82
N GLN A 223 -10.29 5.86 4.07
CA GLN A 223 -8.91 5.52 4.43
C GLN A 223 -8.75 4.00 4.50
N TYR A 224 -7.86 3.41 3.71
CA TYR A 224 -7.57 1.97 3.75
C TYR A 224 -6.91 1.51 5.04
N TYR A 225 -7.38 0.38 5.55
CA TYR A 225 -6.83 -0.31 6.71
C TYR A 225 -6.10 -1.58 6.35
N GLY A 226 -6.55 -2.30 5.33
CA GLY A 226 -5.98 -3.60 4.98
C GLY A 226 -6.85 -4.37 4.01
N VAL A 227 -6.36 -5.55 3.64
CA VAL A 227 -7.03 -6.47 2.71
C VAL A 227 -7.03 -7.87 3.30
N ILE A 228 -8.14 -8.57 3.16
CA ILE A 228 -8.27 -10.00 3.40
C ILE A 228 -8.20 -10.67 2.04
N ASP A 229 -7.19 -11.51 1.83
CA ASP A 229 -6.86 -12.08 0.54
C ASP A 229 -6.24 -13.46 0.70
N SER A 230 -6.43 -14.33 -0.30
CA SER A 230 -5.80 -15.64 -0.33
C SER A 230 -4.30 -15.47 -0.59
N PHE A 231 -3.45 -15.89 0.34
CA PHE A 231 -2.01 -15.81 0.16
C PHE A 231 -1.56 -16.71 -1.00
N THR A 232 -0.84 -16.15 -1.97
CA THR A 232 -0.22 -16.91 -3.07
C THR A 232 1.23 -16.47 -3.25
N THR A 233 2.12 -17.40 -3.61
CA THR A 233 3.53 -17.13 -3.92
C THR A 233 3.80 -17.02 -5.42
N GLU A 234 2.78 -17.24 -6.25
CA GLU A 234 2.88 -17.25 -7.71
C GLU A 234 3.57 -15.98 -8.30
N PRO A 235 3.32 -14.75 -7.80
CA PRO A 235 3.88 -13.56 -8.42
C PRO A 235 5.33 -13.24 -8.06
N VAL A 236 6.02 -14.05 -7.25
CA VAL A 236 7.30 -13.65 -6.63
C VAL A 236 8.39 -13.33 -7.67
N LEU A 237 8.42 -14.07 -8.79
CA LEU A 237 9.38 -13.84 -9.88
C LEU A 237 9.09 -12.53 -10.62
N LEU A 238 7.81 -12.23 -10.89
CA LEU A 238 7.38 -10.97 -11.48
C LEU A 238 7.75 -9.78 -10.58
N GLN A 239 7.51 -9.91 -9.28
CA GLN A 239 7.83 -8.87 -8.31
C GLN A 239 9.35 -8.64 -8.23
N ARG A 240 10.16 -9.71 -8.24
CA ARG A 240 11.62 -9.59 -8.33
C ARG A 240 12.05 -8.77 -9.54
N GLU A 241 11.53 -9.07 -10.73
CA GLU A 241 11.85 -8.29 -11.93
C GLU A 241 11.37 -6.83 -11.81
N GLN A 242 10.22 -6.60 -11.18
CA GLN A 242 9.73 -5.24 -10.91
C GLN A 242 10.72 -4.44 -10.03
N PHE A 243 11.25 -5.04 -8.98
CA PHE A 243 12.29 -4.42 -8.15
C PHE A 243 13.57 -4.14 -8.93
N LEU A 244 14.02 -5.07 -9.79
CA LEU A 244 15.19 -4.85 -10.64
C LEU A 244 14.98 -3.69 -11.62
N ARG A 245 13.79 -3.59 -12.22
CA ARG A 245 13.42 -2.50 -13.14
C ARG A 245 13.29 -1.14 -12.45
N ALA A 246 12.86 -1.12 -11.19
CA ALA A 246 12.81 0.13 -10.41
C ALA A 246 14.20 0.74 -10.19
N GLY A 247 15.27 -0.07 -10.26
CA GLY A 247 16.67 0.40 -10.25
C GLY A 247 17.21 0.86 -11.61
N ASP A 248 16.48 0.64 -12.71
CA ASP A 248 16.90 1.04 -14.06
C ASP A 248 16.33 2.43 -14.40
N ALA A 249 17.18 3.45 -14.32
CA ALA A 249 16.80 4.83 -14.58
C ALA A 249 16.22 5.06 -15.99
N THR A 250 16.70 4.31 -16.99
CA THR A 250 16.23 4.45 -18.39
C THR A 250 14.82 3.89 -18.51
N PHE A 251 14.57 2.73 -17.92
CA PHE A 251 13.25 2.12 -17.85
C PHE A 251 12.25 3.02 -17.11
N CYS A 252 12.64 3.51 -15.93
CA CYS A 252 11.81 4.41 -15.12
C CYS A 252 11.44 5.68 -15.88
N LEU A 253 12.41 6.34 -16.53
CA LEU A 253 12.17 7.55 -17.31
C LEU A 253 11.21 7.29 -18.48
N LYS A 254 11.40 6.18 -19.22
CA LYS A 254 10.54 5.81 -20.34
C LYS A 254 9.10 5.57 -19.89
N LEU A 255 8.91 4.80 -18.82
CA LEU A 255 7.57 4.50 -18.29
C LEU A 255 6.90 5.74 -17.69
N ALA A 256 7.63 6.53 -16.91
CA ALA A 256 7.15 7.79 -16.35
C ALA A 256 6.73 8.78 -17.45
N THR A 257 7.50 8.86 -18.53
CA THR A 257 7.19 9.67 -19.72
C THR A 257 5.85 9.27 -20.34
N ALA A 258 5.59 7.97 -20.48
CA ALA A 258 4.33 7.46 -21.00
C ALA A 258 3.15 7.82 -20.09
N VAL A 259 3.28 7.59 -18.78
CA VAL A 259 2.24 7.90 -17.78
C VAL A 259 1.90 9.40 -17.77
N VAL A 260 2.91 10.27 -17.72
CA VAL A 260 2.68 11.73 -17.72
C VAL A 260 2.09 12.18 -19.06
N SER A 261 2.53 11.59 -20.18
CA SER A 261 1.93 11.86 -21.50
C SER A 261 0.45 11.51 -21.53
N GLY A 262 0.08 10.32 -21.05
CA GLY A 262 -1.31 9.88 -20.93
C GLY A 262 -2.14 10.81 -20.05
N LYS A 263 -1.62 11.19 -18.88
CA LYS A 263 -2.25 12.17 -17.98
C LYS A 263 -2.55 13.50 -18.69
N ILE A 264 -1.56 14.10 -19.34
CA ILE A 264 -1.73 15.41 -19.99
C ILE A 264 -2.66 15.29 -21.20
N ALA A 265 -2.56 14.23 -21.99
CA ALA A 265 -3.43 13.97 -23.12
C ALA A 265 -4.91 13.85 -22.69
N ASN A 266 -5.17 13.08 -21.64
CA ASN A 266 -6.53 12.89 -21.12
C ASN A 266 -7.07 14.15 -20.46
N SER A 267 -6.23 14.90 -19.74
CA SER A 267 -6.58 16.21 -19.18
C SER A 267 -6.97 17.20 -20.28
N ARG A 268 -6.20 17.25 -21.37
CA ARG A 268 -6.49 18.07 -22.55
C ARG A 268 -7.80 17.66 -23.22
N LEU A 269 -8.05 16.36 -23.39
CA LEU A 269 -9.30 15.86 -23.96
C LEU A 269 -10.52 16.25 -23.11
N MET A 270 -10.40 16.19 -21.79
CA MET A 270 -11.43 16.63 -20.86
C MET A 270 -11.74 18.13 -21.04
N LEU A 271 -10.72 18.99 -21.07
CA LEU A 271 -10.91 20.44 -21.32
C LEU A 271 -11.52 20.72 -22.69
N GLN A 272 -11.11 20.00 -23.74
CA GLN A 272 -11.70 20.13 -25.08
C GLN A 272 -13.19 19.79 -25.09
N ARG A 273 -13.61 18.77 -24.34
CA ARG A 273 -15.03 18.40 -24.22
C ARG A 273 -15.81 19.48 -23.47
N LEU A 274 -15.23 20.06 -22.41
CA LEU A 274 -15.85 21.16 -21.67
C LEU A 274 -15.96 22.43 -22.50
N ALA A 275 -14.91 22.79 -23.26
CA ALA A 275 -14.89 23.98 -24.12
C ALA A 275 -15.96 23.94 -25.24
N ARG A 276 -16.42 22.75 -25.65
CA ARG A 276 -17.54 22.62 -26.60
C ARG A 276 -18.91 22.93 -25.98
N ARG A 277 -19.04 22.77 -24.65
CA ARG A 277 -20.29 23.00 -23.91
C ARG A 277 -20.33 24.40 -23.29
N HIS A 278 -19.17 24.93 -22.90
CA HIS A 278 -19.01 26.25 -22.33
C HIS A 278 -18.14 27.10 -23.26
N ASN A 279 -18.70 28.16 -23.84
CA ASN A 279 -17.97 29.13 -24.65
C ASN A 279 -16.99 29.91 -23.76
N GLY A 280 -15.77 29.40 -23.60
CA GLY A 280 -14.74 30.01 -22.77
C GLY A 280 -13.40 30.05 -23.48
N GLY A 281 -12.86 31.25 -23.72
CA GLY A 281 -11.51 31.43 -24.26
C GLY A 281 -10.42 30.84 -23.35
N GLU A 282 -10.63 30.83 -22.04
CA GLU A 282 -9.70 30.26 -21.06
C GLU A 282 -9.51 28.74 -21.21
N LEU A 283 -10.59 27.99 -21.49
CA LEU A 283 -10.52 26.54 -21.71
C LEU A 283 -9.74 26.19 -22.98
N THR A 284 -9.90 27.00 -24.04
CA THR A 284 -9.16 26.84 -25.29
C THR A 284 -7.68 27.17 -25.09
N GLN A 285 -7.36 28.28 -24.41
CA GLN A 285 -5.98 28.64 -24.09
C GLN A 285 -5.28 27.57 -23.25
N ALA A 286 -5.97 27.01 -22.25
CA ALA A 286 -5.44 25.91 -21.45
C ALA A 286 -5.21 24.65 -22.30
N THR A 287 -6.14 24.32 -23.20
CA THR A 287 -5.99 23.19 -24.15
C THR A 287 -4.74 23.35 -25.01
N ASP A 288 -4.48 24.54 -25.54
CA ASP A 288 -3.30 24.83 -26.36
C ASP A 288 -2.01 24.77 -25.53
N THR A 289 -2.05 25.28 -24.30
CA THR A 289 -0.93 25.18 -23.36
C THR A 289 -0.57 23.71 -23.07
N LEU A 290 -1.57 22.86 -22.80
CA LEU A 290 -1.34 21.42 -22.59
C LEU A 290 -0.82 20.72 -23.84
N LYS A 291 -1.27 21.12 -25.04
CA LYS A 291 -0.75 20.61 -26.32
C LYS A 291 0.73 20.93 -26.49
N ASN A 292 1.14 22.14 -26.16
CA ASN A 292 2.54 22.57 -26.25
C ASN A 292 3.42 21.86 -25.20
N LEU A 293 2.90 21.63 -23.99
CA LEU A 293 3.60 20.84 -22.98
C LEU A 293 3.82 19.40 -23.44
N LEU A 294 2.80 18.75 -24.01
CA LEU A 294 2.91 17.40 -24.58
C LEU A 294 3.99 17.31 -25.67
N ALA A 295 4.06 18.29 -26.55
CA ALA A 295 5.07 18.30 -27.63
C ALA A 295 6.51 18.42 -27.10
N ARG A 296 6.71 19.04 -25.94
CA ARG A 296 8.02 19.25 -25.32
C ARG A 296 8.41 18.16 -24.34
N LEU A 297 7.44 17.39 -23.84
CA LEU A 297 7.65 16.37 -22.81
C LEU A 297 8.71 15.31 -23.19
N PRO A 298 8.81 14.81 -24.44
CA PRO A 298 9.84 13.85 -24.83
C PRO A 298 11.29 14.36 -24.70
N ALA A 299 11.50 15.68 -24.56
CA ALA A 299 12.82 16.25 -24.36
C ALA A 299 13.31 16.16 -22.90
N ALA A 300 12.46 15.73 -21.97
CA ALA A 300 12.85 15.56 -20.57
C ALA A 300 13.83 14.37 -20.44
N THR A 301 14.96 14.62 -19.78
CA THR A 301 16.04 13.64 -19.58
C THR A 301 16.07 13.08 -18.17
N THR A 302 15.33 13.69 -17.24
CA THR A 302 15.29 13.30 -15.82
C THR A 302 13.86 13.21 -15.30
N LEU A 303 13.66 12.42 -14.24
CA LEU A 303 12.36 12.32 -13.56
C LEU A 303 11.91 13.66 -12.95
N ASP A 304 12.85 14.49 -12.51
CA ASP A 304 12.54 15.80 -11.93
C ASP A 304 12.04 16.79 -12.99
N GLU A 305 12.62 16.77 -14.19
CA GLU A 305 12.09 17.53 -15.33
C GLU A 305 10.66 17.08 -15.68
N LEU A 306 10.41 15.76 -15.74
CA LEU A 306 9.07 15.21 -15.98
C LEU A 306 8.06 15.65 -14.91
N ARG A 307 8.43 15.66 -13.63
CA ARG A 307 7.60 16.19 -12.54
C ARG A 307 7.31 17.68 -12.72
N GLY A 308 8.26 18.45 -13.24
CA GLY A 308 8.04 19.85 -13.64
C GLY A 308 6.96 20.01 -14.72
N PHE A 309 7.00 19.18 -15.77
CA PHE A 309 5.95 19.15 -16.80
C PHE A 309 4.59 18.75 -16.23
N GLU A 310 4.56 17.70 -15.39
CA GLU A 310 3.35 17.22 -14.71
C GLU A 310 2.72 18.32 -13.84
N GLY A 311 3.51 19.00 -13.01
CA GLY A 311 3.03 20.06 -12.13
C GLY A 311 2.51 21.28 -12.91
N SER A 312 3.21 21.67 -13.97
CA SER A 312 2.77 22.75 -14.87
C SER A 312 1.45 22.42 -15.57
N ALA A 313 1.32 21.18 -16.06
CA ALA A 313 0.10 20.70 -16.68
C ALA A 313 -1.07 20.63 -15.67
N ALA A 314 -0.83 20.10 -14.46
CA ALA A 314 -1.83 20.03 -13.41
C ALA A 314 -2.32 21.42 -12.99
N LYS A 315 -1.41 22.39 -12.83
CA LYS A 315 -1.76 23.78 -12.53
C LYS A 315 -2.65 24.38 -13.61
N THR A 316 -2.22 24.27 -14.88
CA THR A 316 -2.98 24.76 -16.04
C THR A 316 -4.36 24.12 -16.12
N TYR A 317 -4.42 22.80 -15.91
CA TYR A 317 -5.66 22.03 -15.95
C TYR A 317 -6.66 22.47 -14.88
N PHE A 318 -6.25 22.49 -13.61
CA PHE A 318 -7.17 22.88 -12.52
C PHE A 318 -7.56 24.36 -12.58
N GLN A 319 -6.66 25.25 -13.01
CA GLN A 319 -7.00 26.66 -13.26
C GLN A 319 -8.08 26.80 -14.34
N ALA A 320 -8.03 25.99 -15.40
CA ALA A 320 -9.06 26.02 -16.44
C ALA A 320 -10.40 25.46 -15.94
N LEU A 321 -10.35 24.44 -15.08
CA LEU A 321 -11.54 23.84 -14.49
C LEU A 321 -12.29 24.79 -13.55
N THR A 322 -11.60 25.67 -12.81
CA THR A 322 -12.27 26.65 -11.92
C THR A 322 -13.14 27.63 -12.70
N ALA A 323 -12.75 27.98 -13.93
CA ALA A 323 -13.55 28.84 -14.81
C ALA A 323 -14.80 28.16 -15.39
N SER A 324 -14.94 26.84 -15.24
CA SER A 324 -16.04 26.06 -15.82
C SER A 324 -17.19 25.76 -14.86
N VAL A 325 -17.09 26.18 -13.59
CA VAL A 325 -18.05 25.85 -12.54
C VAL A 325 -18.66 27.12 -11.94
N ASP A 326 -19.88 27.01 -11.43
CA ASP A 326 -20.58 28.13 -10.78
C ASP A 326 -19.78 28.62 -9.54
N PRO A 327 -19.59 29.94 -9.36
CA PRO A 327 -18.95 30.51 -8.17
C PRO A 327 -19.53 30.02 -6.83
N ALA A 328 -20.80 29.59 -6.79
CA ALA A 328 -21.42 28.99 -5.61
C ALA A 328 -20.66 27.76 -5.06
N TRP A 329 -19.90 27.05 -5.90
CA TRP A 329 -19.06 25.92 -5.47
C TRP A 329 -17.79 26.35 -4.73
N SER A 330 -17.40 27.62 -4.81
CA SER A 330 -16.20 28.18 -4.17
C SER A 330 -14.89 27.43 -4.53
N PHE A 331 -14.85 26.78 -5.71
CA PHE A 331 -13.70 26.01 -6.15
C PHE A 331 -12.65 26.92 -6.81
N ASN A 332 -11.58 27.22 -6.06
CA ASN A 332 -10.51 28.13 -6.50
C ASN A 332 -9.25 27.41 -6.98
N ARG A 333 -8.96 26.23 -6.42
CA ARG A 333 -7.80 25.39 -6.77
C ARG A 333 -7.99 23.98 -6.23
N ARG A 334 -7.16 23.04 -6.70
CA ARG A 334 -7.09 21.71 -6.09
C ARG A 334 -6.46 21.79 -4.69
N VAL A 335 -7.21 21.38 -3.66
CA VAL A 335 -6.75 21.22 -2.27
C VAL A 335 -7.04 19.79 -1.83
N ARG A 336 -5.99 19.00 -1.61
CA ARG A 336 -6.10 17.55 -1.36
C ARG A 336 -6.46 17.22 0.09
N GLN A 337 -5.73 17.78 1.05
CA GLN A 337 -5.87 17.45 2.47
C GLN A 337 -5.66 18.68 3.38
N PRO A 338 -6.65 19.06 4.20
CA PRO A 338 -8.06 18.68 4.08
C PRO A 338 -8.73 19.35 2.86
N PRO A 339 -9.71 18.71 2.19
CA PRO A 339 -10.49 19.38 1.14
C PRO A 339 -11.29 20.54 1.73
N THR A 340 -11.35 21.68 1.04
CA THR A 340 -11.94 22.93 1.57
C THR A 340 -13.35 23.20 1.07
N ASP A 341 -13.75 22.53 -0.01
CA ASP A 341 -15.01 22.76 -0.73
C ASP A 341 -15.56 21.44 -1.30
N GLY A 342 -16.81 21.48 -1.78
CA GLY A 342 -17.52 20.29 -2.27
C GLY A 342 -16.85 19.63 -3.47
N ILE A 343 -16.27 20.40 -4.41
CA ILE A 343 -15.58 19.85 -5.58
C ILE A 343 -14.28 19.15 -5.16
N ASN A 344 -13.49 19.76 -4.28
CA ASN A 344 -12.31 19.13 -3.72
C ASN A 344 -12.65 17.87 -2.91
N ALA A 345 -13.78 17.85 -2.21
CA ALA A 345 -14.26 16.68 -1.50
C ALA A 345 -14.65 15.55 -2.48
N LEU A 346 -15.38 15.86 -3.56
CA LEU A 346 -15.74 14.91 -4.62
C LEU A 346 -14.49 14.34 -5.31
N LEU A 347 -13.55 15.20 -5.70
CA LEU A 347 -12.30 14.78 -6.35
C LEU A 347 -11.46 13.91 -5.42
N SER A 348 -11.30 14.30 -4.16
CA SER A 348 -10.57 13.49 -3.18
C SER A 348 -11.24 12.14 -2.98
N TYR A 349 -12.57 12.09 -2.82
CA TYR A 349 -13.31 10.84 -2.67
C TYR A 349 -13.18 9.94 -3.92
N GLY A 350 -13.39 10.49 -5.11
CA GLY A 350 -13.27 9.74 -6.37
C GLY A 350 -11.84 9.25 -6.63
N TYR A 351 -10.82 10.05 -6.35
CA TYR A 351 -9.42 9.63 -6.46
C TYR A 351 -9.08 8.52 -5.48
N THR A 352 -9.65 8.54 -4.27
CA THR A 352 -9.51 7.44 -3.30
C THR A 352 -10.11 6.15 -3.84
N LEU A 353 -11.33 6.19 -4.40
CA LEU A 353 -11.94 5.00 -5.01
C LEU A 353 -11.13 4.49 -6.21
N LEU A 354 -10.72 5.39 -7.11
CA LEU A 354 -9.89 5.04 -8.26
C LEU A 354 -8.56 4.42 -7.83
N PHE A 355 -7.90 5.02 -6.83
CA PHE A 355 -6.64 4.52 -6.29
C PHE A 355 -6.77 3.08 -5.80
N TYR A 356 -7.81 2.75 -5.06
CA TYR A 356 -7.99 1.38 -4.57
C TYR A 356 -8.43 0.41 -5.66
N ASN A 357 -9.20 0.85 -6.66
CA ASN A 357 -9.48 0.00 -7.83
C ASN A 357 -8.19 -0.32 -8.58
N VAL A 358 -7.33 0.66 -8.83
CA VAL A 358 -6.01 0.46 -9.46
C VAL A 358 -5.12 -0.42 -8.59
N TYR A 359 -5.05 -0.16 -7.28
CA TYR A 359 -4.29 -0.98 -6.33
C TYR A 359 -4.71 -2.44 -6.40
N SER A 360 -6.01 -2.70 -6.41
CA SER A 360 -6.58 -4.04 -6.43
C SER A 360 -6.31 -4.77 -7.74
N LEU A 361 -6.41 -4.05 -8.86
CA LEU A 361 -6.05 -4.56 -10.19
C LEU A 361 -4.57 -4.90 -10.30
N LEU A 362 -3.69 -4.05 -9.77
CA LEU A 362 -2.25 -4.33 -9.75
C LEU A 362 -1.96 -5.61 -8.95
N ARG A 363 -2.58 -5.77 -7.77
CA ARG A 363 -2.43 -6.98 -6.96
C ARG A 363 -2.98 -8.22 -7.64
N SER A 364 -4.15 -8.15 -8.27
CA SER A 364 -4.75 -9.30 -8.96
C SER A 364 -3.94 -9.75 -10.18
N ARG A 365 -3.15 -8.85 -10.78
CA ARG A 365 -2.18 -9.15 -11.83
C ARG A 365 -0.80 -9.56 -11.30
N GLY A 366 -0.62 -9.67 -9.99
CA GLY A 366 0.62 -10.10 -9.35
C GLY A 366 1.69 -9.02 -9.17
N LEU A 367 1.44 -7.79 -9.63
CA LEU A 367 2.36 -6.67 -9.43
C LEU A 367 2.38 -6.22 -7.98
N ASN A 368 3.53 -5.72 -7.51
CA ASN A 368 3.63 -5.08 -6.21
C ASN A 368 3.22 -3.60 -6.32
N PRO A 369 2.09 -3.17 -5.71
CA PRO A 369 1.63 -1.78 -5.83
C PRO A 369 2.55 -0.74 -5.17
N GLN A 370 3.49 -1.18 -4.33
CA GLN A 370 4.42 -0.29 -3.62
C GLN A 370 5.61 0.15 -4.48
N VAL A 371 5.93 -0.59 -5.54
CA VAL A 371 7.12 -0.35 -6.36
C VAL A 371 6.76 0.44 -7.61
N GLY A 372 6.77 1.77 -7.49
CA GLY A 372 6.51 2.72 -8.58
C GLY A 372 7.78 3.10 -9.35
N PHE A 373 7.58 3.87 -10.43
CA PHE A 373 8.59 4.29 -11.40
C PHE A 373 8.62 5.80 -11.65
N LEU A 374 7.51 6.51 -11.40
CA LEU A 374 7.42 7.99 -11.50
C LEU A 374 7.53 8.65 -10.13
N HIS A 375 6.74 8.21 -9.15
CA HIS A 375 6.86 8.68 -7.76
C HIS A 375 7.98 7.91 -7.05
N ALA A 376 8.86 8.64 -6.35
CA ALA A 376 9.94 8.01 -5.60
C ALA A 376 9.38 7.04 -4.53
N LEU A 377 10.13 5.98 -4.24
CA LEU A 377 9.86 5.07 -3.12
C LEU A 377 9.87 5.88 -1.81
N GLN A 378 8.70 6.32 -1.37
CA GLN A 378 8.48 6.90 -0.05
C GLN A 378 7.89 5.82 0.86
N GLN A 379 8.40 5.73 2.09
CA GLN A 379 7.89 4.74 3.06
C GLN A 379 6.37 4.86 3.22
N GLY A 380 5.67 3.74 3.04
CA GLY A 380 4.23 3.63 3.30
C GLY A 380 3.29 4.09 2.17
N HIS A 381 3.81 4.58 1.03
CA HIS A 381 2.95 4.99 -0.09
C HIS A 381 2.97 3.98 -1.25
N PRO A 382 1.82 3.43 -1.70
CA PRO A 382 1.76 2.57 -2.87
C PRO A 382 2.05 3.32 -4.18
N ALA A 383 3.34 3.49 -4.49
CA ALA A 383 3.81 4.37 -5.56
C ALA A 383 3.34 3.92 -6.95
N LEU A 384 3.32 2.61 -7.27
CA LEU A 384 2.84 2.15 -8.56
C LEU A 384 1.35 2.43 -8.77
N ALA A 385 0.54 2.24 -7.71
CA ALA A 385 -0.88 2.56 -7.80
C ALA A 385 -1.11 4.05 -8.07
N SER A 386 -0.29 4.91 -7.46
CA SER A 386 -0.30 6.36 -7.73
C SER A 386 0.18 6.71 -9.13
N ASP A 387 1.21 6.06 -9.65
CA ASP A 387 1.67 6.25 -11.02
C ASP A 387 0.58 5.88 -12.02
N MET A 388 0.06 4.66 -11.90
CA MET A 388 -0.92 4.12 -12.84
C MET A 388 -2.25 4.86 -12.79
N MET A 389 -2.68 5.39 -11.63
CA MET A 389 -3.93 6.14 -11.56
C MET A 389 -3.88 7.48 -12.30
N GLU A 390 -2.70 8.05 -12.57
CA GLU A 390 -2.56 9.39 -13.15
C GLU A 390 -3.25 9.51 -14.52
N GLU A 391 -3.16 8.47 -15.35
CA GLU A 391 -3.80 8.44 -16.67
C GLU A 391 -5.33 8.42 -16.57
N PHE A 392 -5.88 7.86 -15.49
CA PHE A 392 -7.31 7.63 -15.31
C PHE A 392 -8.03 8.70 -14.50
N ARG A 393 -7.32 9.62 -13.83
CA ARG A 393 -7.94 10.70 -13.03
C ARG A 393 -8.93 11.54 -13.84
N ALA A 394 -8.47 12.11 -14.96
CA ALA A 394 -9.31 12.96 -15.81
C ALA A 394 -10.50 12.21 -16.48
N PRO A 395 -10.30 11.07 -17.17
CA PRO A 395 -11.37 10.42 -17.91
C PRO A 395 -12.37 9.67 -17.04
N VAL A 396 -11.98 9.25 -15.82
CA VAL A 396 -12.86 8.53 -14.90
C VAL A 396 -13.42 9.47 -13.83
N VAL A 397 -12.56 10.01 -12.97
CA VAL A 397 -13.03 10.75 -11.79
C VAL A 397 -13.46 12.15 -12.16
N ASP A 398 -12.61 12.93 -12.83
CA ASP A 398 -12.93 14.34 -13.12
C ASP A 398 -14.15 14.40 -14.07
N ALA A 399 -14.26 13.47 -15.01
CA ALA A 399 -15.43 13.32 -15.87
C ALA A 399 -16.73 13.09 -15.10
N VAL A 400 -16.73 12.20 -14.11
CA VAL A 400 -17.90 11.94 -13.25
C VAL A 400 -18.22 13.16 -12.40
N VAL A 401 -17.22 13.75 -11.75
CA VAL A 401 -17.38 14.95 -10.91
C VAL A 401 -18.03 16.07 -11.72
N TRP A 402 -17.48 16.41 -12.88
CA TRP A 402 -18.02 17.49 -13.71
C TRP A 402 -19.41 17.15 -14.27
N LYS A 403 -19.69 15.88 -14.58
CA LYS A 403 -21.04 15.47 -14.99
C LYS A 403 -22.06 15.67 -13.87
N LEU A 404 -21.71 15.36 -12.62
CA LEU A 404 -22.61 15.52 -11.46
C LEU A 404 -22.83 17.00 -11.13
N VAL A 405 -21.76 17.79 -11.16
CA VAL A 405 -21.77 19.24 -10.86
C VAL A 405 -22.53 20.02 -11.93
N LEU A 406 -22.21 19.85 -13.22
CA LEU A 406 -22.81 20.64 -14.30
C LEU A 406 -24.28 20.30 -14.57
N ASN A 407 -24.72 19.10 -14.23
CA ASN A 407 -26.11 18.68 -14.38
C ASN A 407 -26.93 18.87 -13.09
N ASN A 408 -26.38 19.51 -12.06
CA ASN A 408 -27.02 19.71 -10.75
C ASN A 408 -27.53 18.42 -10.08
N HIS A 409 -26.89 17.27 -10.34
CA HIS A 409 -27.18 16.04 -9.59
C HIS A 409 -26.66 16.12 -8.15
N LEU A 410 -25.62 16.91 -7.93
CA LEU A 410 -25.16 17.32 -6.61
C LEU A 410 -25.07 18.84 -6.58
N THR A 411 -25.32 19.41 -5.42
CA THR A 411 -25.32 20.84 -5.15
C THR A 411 -24.43 21.16 -3.96
N PRO A 412 -24.03 22.43 -3.75
CA PRO A 412 -23.30 22.82 -2.54
C PRO A 412 -23.98 22.38 -1.23
N ALA A 413 -25.32 22.25 -1.20
CA ALA A 413 -26.05 21.82 -0.01
C ALA A 413 -25.81 20.35 0.40
N ASP A 414 -25.25 19.53 -0.48
CA ASP A 414 -25.01 18.10 -0.26
C ASP A 414 -23.72 17.79 0.52
N PHE A 415 -23.05 18.85 1.01
CA PHE A 415 -21.76 18.77 1.68
C PHE A 415 -21.84 19.35 3.10
N ASP A 416 -20.99 18.81 3.97
CA ASP A 416 -20.72 19.34 5.30
C ASP A 416 -19.43 20.15 5.25
N TYR A 417 -19.56 21.47 5.29
CA TYR A 417 -18.43 22.40 5.24
C TYR A 417 -17.72 22.52 6.59
N PRO A 418 -16.40 22.78 6.58
CA PRO A 418 -15.64 22.93 7.81
C PRO A 418 -16.14 24.11 8.64
N ARG A 419 -16.46 23.85 9.91
CA ARG A 419 -16.89 24.87 10.88
C ARG A 419 -15.74 25.49 11.66
N THR A 420 -14.56 24.87 11.61
CA THR A 420 -13.34 25.26 12.33
C THR A 420 -12.17 25.25 11.36
N GLU A 421 -11.20 26.14 11.58
CA GLU A 421 -9.94 26.13 10.83
C GLU A 421 -9.24 24.76 10.97
N GLY A 422 -8.82 24.18 9.85
CA GLY A 422 -8.18 22.86 9.79
C GLY A 422 -9.13 21.66 9.61
N ALA A 423 -10.45 21.85 9.69
CA ALA A 423 -11.40 20.80 9.34
C ALA A 423 -11.58 20.68 7.80
N GLY A 424 -11.97 19.51 7.32
CA GLY A 424 -12.29 19.27 5.91
C GLY A 424 -13.77 19.40 5.58
N CYS A 425 -14.06 19.59 4.29
CA CYS A 425 -15.37 19.46 3.69
C CYS A 425 -15.66 17.98 3.40
N TYR A 426 -16.83 17.47 3.78
CA TYR A 426 -17.20 16.06 3.64
C TYR A 426 -18.49 15.87 2.85
N LEU A 427 -18.60 14.74 2.15
CA LEU A 427 -19.82 14.34 1.45
C LEU A 427 -20.84 13.81 2.46
N LYS A 428 -22.09 14.27 2.37
CA LYS A 428 -23.22 13.65 3.09
C LYS A 428 -23.51 12.26 2.54
N ALA A 429 -24.23 11.43 3.30
CA ALA A 429 -24.54 10.06 2.89
C ALA A 429 -25.25 9.94 1.52
N PRO A 430 -26.27 10.77 1.19
CA PRO A 430 -26.90 10.73 -0.14
C PRO A 430 -25.94 11.11 -1.28
N ALA A 431 -25.04 12.06 -1.04
CA ALA A 431 -24.04 12.47 -2.01
C ALA A 431 -23.06 11.33 -2.34
N ARG A 432 -22.63 10.57 -1.31
CA ARG A 432 -21.79 9.38 -1.50
C ARG A 432 -22.50 8.31 -2.33
N GLN A 433 -23.78 8.04 -2.04
CA GLN A 433 -24.58 7.05 -2.78
C GLN A 433 -24.83 7.47 -4.23
N THR A 434 -24.95 8.77 -4.51
CA THR A 434 -25.12 9.28 -5.87
C THR A 434 -23.81 9.19 -6.68
N PHE A 435 -22.67 9.25 -6.00
CA PHE A 435 -21.35 9.17 -6.62
C PHE A 435 -20.93 7.73 -6.98
N THR A 436 -21.29 6.76 -6.15
CA THR A 436 -20.96 5.32 -6.29
C THR A 436 -22.01 4.56 -7.07
#